data_AF-A0A356D4I5-F1
#
_entry.id   AF-A0A356D4I5-F1
#
_cell.length_a   1.000
_cell.length_b   1.000
_cell.length_c   1.000
_cell.angle_alpha   90.00
_cell.angle_beta   90.00
_cell.angle_gamma   90.00
#
_symmetry.space_group_name_H-M   'P 1'
#
loop_
_entity.id
_entity.type
_entity.pdbx_description
1 polymer ?
#
loop_
_entity_poly.entity_id
_entity_poly.type
_entity_poly.pdbx_seq_one_letter_code
_entity_poly.pdbx_strand_id
1 'polypeptide(L)' 'MNSLKDAPIETQLAVDLIYLLESSDIKTEIVLKALDIVKNDYLSKQAADIIDECPKSR' A
#
# COMPACT_ATOMS: atom_id res chain seq x y z
N MET A 1 -0.65 -9.45 -25.62
CA MET A 1 0.18 -9.93 -24.50
C MET A 1 -0.04 -8.98 -23.32
N ASN A 2 -0.62 -9.52 -22.24
CA ASN A 2 -0.66 -9.00 -20.86
C ASN A 2 -1.32 -7.63 -20.62
N SER A 3 -2.65 -7.61 -20.54
CA SER A 3 -3.52 -6.50 -20.09
C SER A 3 -3.26 -5.95 -18.67
N LEU A 4 -2.17 -6.37 -18.01
CA LEU A 4 -1.74 -5.81 -16.72
C LEU A 4 -0.91 -4.54 -16.87
N LYS A 5 -0.18 -4.36 -17.98
CA LYS A 5 0.67 -3.16 -18.18
C LYS A 5 -0.14 -1.88 -18.39
N ASP A 6 -1.37 -2.00 -18.88
CA ASP A 6 -2.31 -0.89 -19.11
C ASP A 6 -3.23 -0.64 -17.89
N ALA A 7 -3.13 -1.45 -16.84
CA ALA A 7 -3.96 -1.29 -15.65
C ALA A 7 -3.49 -0.09 -14.80
N PRO A 8 -4.36 0.54 -14.00
CA PRO A 8 -3.96 1.55 -13.02
C PRO A 8 -2.82 1.05 -12.12
N ILE A 9 -1.92 1.96 -11.73
CA ILE A 9 -0.73 1.62 -10.94
C ILE A 9 -1.07 0.92 -9.62
N GLU A 10 -2.17 1.32 -8.97
CA GLU A 10 -2.71 0.67 -7.77
C GLU A 10 -3.12 -0.80 -8.01
N THR A 11 -3.64 -1.10 -9.21
CA THR A 11 -4.03 -2.46 -9.59
C THR A 11 -2.80 -3.31 -9.87
N GLN A 12 -1.81 -2.76 -10.57
CA GLN A 12 -0.53 -3.45 -10.82
C GLN A 12 0.17 -3.78 -9.49
N LEU A 13 0.27 -2.80 -8.60
CA LEU A 13 0.89 -2.98 -7.28
C LEU A 13 0.15 -4.02 -6.42
N ALA A 14 -1.19 -4.03 -6.46
CA ALA A 14 -1.98 -5.03 -5.74
C ALA A 14 -1.68 -6.45 -6.25
N VAL A 15 -1.56 -6.64 -7.56
CA VAL A 15 -1.22 -7.95 -8.16
C VAL A 15 0.19 -8.40 -7.74
N ASP A 16 1.17 -7.50 -7.79
CA ASP A 16 2.55 -7.81 -7.37
C ASP A 16 2.61 -8.18 -5.88
N LEU A 17 1.86 -7.48 -5.03
CA LEU A 17 1.76 -7.80 -3.61
C LEU A 17 1.15 -9.19 -3.39
N ILE A 18 0.04 -9.50 -4.06
CA ILE A 18 -0.62 -10.80 -3.93
C ILE A 18 0.34 -11.91 -4.34
N TYR A 19 1.02 -11.76 -5.47
CA TYR A 19 2.00 -12.74 -5.95
C TYR A 19 3.12 -12.99 -4.92
N LEU A 20 3.66 -11.93 -4.30
CA LEU A 20 4.69 -12.05 -3.25
C LEU A 20 4.18 -12.80 -2.02
N LEU A 21 2.96 -12.50 -1.59
CA LEU A 21 2.34 -13.08 -0.39
C LEU A 21 1.98 -14.56 -0.60
N GLU A 22 1.47 -14.90 -1.78
CA GLU A 22 1.21 -16.29 -2.18
C GLU A 22 2.51 -17.09 -2.30
N SER A 23 3.55 -16.50 -2.90
CA SER A 23 4.88 -17.14 -3.00
C SER A 23 5.53 -17.40 -1.63
N SER A 24 5.09 -16.68 -0.60
CA SER A 24 5.58 -16.81 0.77
C SER A 24 4.71 -17.76 1.64
N ASP A 25 3.69 -18.41 1.07
CA ASP A 25 2.75 -19.33 1.72
C ASP A 25 2.14 -18.77 3.02
N ILE A 26 1.85 -17.45 3.03
CA ILE A 26 1.33 -16.78 4.21
C ILE A 26 -0.18 -17.01 4.30
N LYS A 27 -0.65 -17.44 5.48
CA LYS A 27 -2.09 -17.59 5.75
C LYS A 27 -2.84 -16.30 5.47
N THR A 28 -3.97 -16.39 4.78
CA THR A 28 -4.85 -15.25 4.45
C THR A 28 -5.20 -14.38 5.65
N GLU A 29 -5.44 -14.96 6.83
CA GLU A 29 -5.74 -14.19 8.04
C GLU A 29 -4.58 -13.27 8.49
N ILE A 30 -3.33 -13.71 8.28
CA ILE A 30 -2.13 -12.96 8.64
C ILE A 30 -1.88 -11.88 7.60
N VAL A 31 -2.07 -12.21 6.32
CA VAL A 31 -2.02 -11.25 5.22
C VAL A 31 -2.98 -10.08 5.47
N LEU A 32 -4.25 -10.37 5.78
CA LEU A 32 -5.26 -9.33 6.01
C LEU A 32 -4.88 -8.41 7.19
N LYS A 33 -4.38 -8.98 8.29
CA LYS A 33 -3.89 -8.20 9.44
C LYS A 33 -2.69 -7.33 9.07
N ALA A 34 -1.75 -7.87 8.29
CA ALA A 34 -0.58 -7.11 7.83
C ALA A 34 -0.97 -5.97 6.88
N LEU A 35 -1.90 -6.21 5.96
CA LEU A 35 -2.41 -5.17 5.06
C LEU A 35 -3.13 -4.05 5.81
N ASP A 36 -3.85 -4.35 6.88
CA ASP A 36 -4.47 -3.33 7.74
C ASP A 36 -3.42 -2.46 8.44
N ILE A 37 -2.34 -3.07 8.96
CA ILE A 37 -1.22 -2.34 9.55
C ILE A 37 -0.57 -1.41 8.50
N VAL A 38 -0.27 -1.92 7.31
CA VAL A 38 0.32 -1.13 6.22
C VAL A 38 -0.59 0.02 5.82
N LYS A 39 -1.89 -0.22 5.68
CA LYS A 39 -2.87 0.83 5.39
C LYS A 39 -2.85 1.93 6.46
N ASN A 40 -2.88 1.56 7.73
CA ASN A 40 -2.85 2.51 8.84
C ASN A 40 -1.54 3.33 8.89
N ASP A 41 -0.40 2.73 8.53
CA ASP A 41 0.88 3.45 8.40
C ASP A 41 0.84 4.50 7.29
N TYR A 42 0.33 4.17 6.10
CA TYR A 42 0.18 5.13 5.01
C TYR A 42 -0.85 6.22 5.31
N LEU A 43 -1.94 5.91 6.02
CA LEU A 43 -2.88 6.92 6.50
C LEU A 43 -2.21 7.89 7.49
N SER A 44 -1.39 7.36 8.39
CA SER A 44 -0.63 8.18 9.35
C SER A 44 0.40 9.06 8.65
N LYS A 45 1.08 8.53 7.62
CA LYS A 45 2.00 9.30 6.77
C LYS A 45 1.30 10.38 5.98
N GLN A 46 0.14 10.07 5.37
CA GLN A 46 -0.67 11.05 4.67
C GLN A 46 -1.13 12.17 5.61
N ALA A 47 -1.53 11.84 6.84
CA ALA A 47 -1.85 12.83 7.86
C ALA A 47 -0.64 13.66 8.29
N ALA A 48 0.55 13.05 8.40
CA ALA A 48 1.79 13.75 8.72
C ALA A 48 2.26 14.68 7.59
N ASP A 49 2.08 14.29 6.34
CA ASP A 49 2.37 15.10 5.14
C ASP A 49 1.52 16.38 5.12
N ILE A 50 0.25 16.27 5.57
CA ILE A 50 -0.64 17.43 5.77
C ILE A 50 -0.16 18.34 6.93
N ILE A 51 0.56 17.80 7.92
CA ILE A 51 1.05 18.57 9.08
C ILE A 51 2.42 19.23 8.79
N ASP A 52 3.20 18.73 7.83
CA ASP A 52 4.47 19.34 7.41
C ASP A 52 4.29 20.61 6.57
N GLU A 53 3.09 20.85 6.01
CA GLU A 53 2.67 22.15 5.46
C GLU A 53 2.31 23.18 6.55
N CYS A 54 2.87 23.06 7.77
CA CYS A 54 2.83 24.16 8.72
C CYS A 54 3.56 25.36 8.08
N PRO A 55 2.88 26.51 7.86
CA PRO A 55 3.53 27.66 7.27
C PRO A 55 4.66 28.05 8.20
N LYS A 56 5.91 27.89 7.74
CA LYS A 56 7.07 28.57 8.32
C LYS A 56 6.81 30.08 8.19
N SER A 57 6.03 30.60 9.12
CA SER A 57 5.91 32.02 9.36
C SER A 57 7.26 32.46 9.91
N ARG A 58 7.90 33.34 9.13
CA ARG A 58 9.12 34.13 9.40
C ARG A 58 9.63 34.17 10.83
#